data_AF-M0LVL2-F1
#
_entry.id   AF-M0LVL2-F1
#
_cell.length_a   1.000
_cell.length_b   1.000
_cell.length_c   1.000
_cell.angle_alpha   90.00
_cell.angle_beta   90.00
_cell.angle_gamma   90.00
#
_symmetry.space_group_name_H-M   'P 1'
#
loop_
_entity.id
_entity.type
_entity.pdbx_description
1 polymer ?
#
loop_
_entity_poly.entity_id
_entity_poly.type
_entity_poly.pdbx_seq_one_letter_code
_entity_poly.pdbx_strand_id
1 'polypeptide(L)'
;MSALTQTIRERPVLSYFVLTLTYSWVIWAPMLMIPGPGEIGPGESDTIIWIGVLLMYLGGFGPLVAAAIVVKFAGGDLRTWASQILTWRVNLRWWLATLGLPIVAVAGVSILYIAIGGPYDFGALMVPILSYVPLYPVARSRLVRRTGRADQK
;
A
#
# COMPACT_ATOMS: atom_id res chain seq x y z
N MET A 1 -34.87 -3.89 16.62
CA MET A 1 -33.47 -3.76 16.16
C MET A 1 -33.35 -4.41 14.79
N SER A 2 -32.57 -3.85 13.86
CA SER A 2 -32.34 -4.49 12.55
C SER A 2 -31.42 -5.70 12.68
N ALA A 3 -31.63 -6.73 11.85
CA ALA A 3 -30.81 -7.95 11.83
C ALA A 3 -29.31 -7.64 11.67
N LEU A 4 -28.96 -6.62 10.90
CA LEU A 4 -27.58 -6.16 10.71
C LEU A 4 -26.93 -5.69 12.03
N THR A 5 -27.66 -4.91 12.83
CA THR A 5 -27.16 -4.42 14.13
C THR A 5 -26.96 -5.57 15.12
N GLN A 6 -27.85 -6.56 15.08
CA GLN A 6 -27.75 -7.76 15.93
C GLN A 6 -26.51 -8.59 15.56
N THR A 7 -26.30 -8.88 14.27
CA THR A 7 -25.13 -9.64 13.80
C THR A 7 -23.81 -8.97 14.19
N ILE A 8 -23.70 -7.65 14.05
CA ILE A 8 -22.49 -6.90 14.43
C ILE A 8 -22.21 -6.99 15.94
N ARG A 9 -23.27 -7.00 16.77
CA ARG A 9 -23.13 -7.13 18.23
C ARG A 9 -22.74 -8.53 18.66
N GLU A 10 -23.30 -9.55 18.02
CA GLU A 10 -23.01 -10.96 18.35
C GLU A 10 -21.65 -11.41 17.83
N ARG A 11 -21.19 -10.87 16.69
CA ARG A 11 -19.94 -11.30 16.02
C ARG A 11 -19.07 -10.11 15.58
N PRO A 12 -18.67 -9.20 16.49
CA PRO A 12 -18.00 -7.94 16.13
C PRO A 12 -16.69 -8.16 15.39
N VAL A 13 -15.91 -9.18 15.77
CA VAL A 13 -14.64 -9.53 15.13
C VAL A 13 -14.86 -10.02 13.70
N LEU A 14 -15.81 -10.94 13.49
CA LEU A 14 -16.12 -11.45 12.15
C LEU A 14 -16.67 -10.32 11.26
N SER A 15 -17.59 -9.52 11.78
CA SER A 15 -18.14 -8.36 11.06
C SER A 15 -17.05 -7.37 10.67
N TYR A 16 -16.07 -7.12 11.54
CA TYR A 16 -14.92 -6.27 11.23
C TYR A 16 -14.13 -6.78 10.02
N PHE A 17 -13.76 -8.06 10.00
CA PHE A 17 -12.99 -8.64 8.89
C PHE A 17 -13.81 -8.66 7.59
N VAL A 18 -15.07 -9.06 7.65
CA VAL A 18 -15.96 -9.09 6.47
C VAL A 18 -16.15 -7.69 5.90
N LEU A 19 -16.41 -6.69 6.74
CA LEU A 19 -16.57 -5.31 6.31
C LEU A 19 -15.27 -4.74 5.72
N THR A 20 -14.12 -5.02 6.35
CA THR A 20 -12.81 -4.61 5.87
C THR A 20 -12.55 -5.13 4.47
N LEU A 21 -12.70 -6.46 4.29
CA LEU A 21 -12.47 -7.11 2.99
C LEU A 21 -13.46 -6.62 1.95
N THR A 22 -14.75 -6.56 2.29
CA THR A 22 -15.79 -6.10 1.37
C THR A 22 -15.51 -4.68 0.89
N TYR A 23 -15.18 -3.77 1.81
CA TYR A 23 -14.85 -2.40 1.47
C TYR A 23 -13.63 -2.32 0.56
N SER A 24 -12.50 -2.93 0.96
CA SER A 24 -11.26 -2.86 0.20
C SER A 24 -11.43 -3.43 -1.20
N TRP A 25 -12.12 -4.57 -1.34
CA TRP A 25 -12.36 -5.19 -2.64
C TRP A 25 -13.34 -4.40 -3.51
N VAL A 26 -14.38 -3.77 -2.95
CA VAL A 26 -15.28 -2.91 -3.72
C VAL A 26 -14.52 -1.71 -4.31
N ILE A 27 -13.57 -1.15 -3.56
CA ILE A 27 -12.77 -0.01 -4.03
C ILE A 27 -11.66 -0.45 -5.00
N TRP A 28 -11.02 -1.60 -4.78
CA TRP A 28 -9.93 -2.08 -5.63
C TRP A 28 -10.39 -2.86 -6.87
N ALA A 29 -11.58 -3.46 -6.89
CA ALA A 29 -12.07 -4.24 -8.03
C ALA A 29 -12.07 -3.47 -9.36
N PRO A 30 -12.44 -2.17 -9.43
CA PRO A 30 -12.32 -1.39 -10.66
C PRO A 30 -10.89 -1.29 -11.19
N MET A 31 -9.87 -1.40 -10.33
CA MET A 31 -8.47 -1.36 -10.76
C MET A 31 -8.09 -2.57 -11.61
N LEU A 32 -8.84 -3.68 -11.53
CA LEU A 32 -8.63 -4.85 -12.38
C LEU A 32 -8.93 -4.55 -13.87
N MET A 33 -9.64 -3.45 -14.14
CA MET A 33 -10.00 -2.99 -15.49
C MET A 33 -9.10 -1.84 -15.96
N ILE A 34 -8.18 -1.36 -15.12
CA ILE A 34 -7.24 -0.29 -15.45
C ILE A 34 -5.96 -0.91 -16.03
N PRO A 35 -5.49 -0.47 -17.21
CA PRO A 35 -4.24 -0.95 -17.79
C PRO A 35 -3.06 -0.76 -16.83
N GLY A 36 -2.19 -1.76 -16.76
CA GLY A 36 -1.06 -1.77 -15.84
C GLY A 36 0.00 -0.72 -16.19
N PRO A 37 0.86 -0.32 -15.24
CA PRO A 37 2.04 0.49 -15.52
C PRO A 37 2.90 -0.18 -16.61
N GLY A 38 2.96 0.42 -17.80
CA GLY A 38 3.71 -0.10 -18.96
C GLY A 38 2.85 -0.53 -20.16
N GLU A 39 1.55 -0.71 -19.97
CA GLU A 39 0.57 -0.92 -21.07
C GLU A 39 0.08 0.40 -21.66
N ILE A 40 0.27 1.48 -20.90
CA ILE A 40 -0.11 2.84 -21.23
C ILE A 40 1.04 3.51 -21.99
N GLY A 41 0.79 3.95 -23.23
CA GLY A 41 1.77 4.64 -24.06
C GLY A 41 2.26 5.96 -23.44
N PRO A 42 3.49 6.42 -23.74
CA PRO A 42 4.00 7.68 -23.20
C PRO A 42 3.13 8.86 -23.65
N GLY A 43 2.39 9.45 -22.70
CA GLY A 43 1.52 10.62 -22.92
C GLY A 43 0.02 10.32 -22.99
N GLU A 44 -0.40 9.04 -22.96
CA GLU A 44 -1.81 8.68 -22.94
C GLU A 44 -2.26 8.41 -21.49
N SER A 45 -2.95 9.37 -20.88
CA SER A 45 -3.73 9.24 -19.63
C SER A 45 -3.00 9.19 -18.27
N ASP A 46 -2.29 10.27 -17.94
CA ASP A 46 -1.93 10.60 -16.54
C ASP A 46 -3.14 10.44 -15.60
N THR A 47 -4.34 10.84 -16.05
CA THR A 47 -5.60 10.74 -15.30
C THR A 47 -5.93 9.31 -14.86
N ILE A 48 -5.76 8.30 -15.73
CA ILE A 48 -6.10 6.90 -15.40
C ILE A 48 -5.15 6.36 -14.33
N ILE A 49 -3.86 6.70 -14.44
CA ILE A 49 -2.86 6.35 -13.43
C ILE A 49 -3.22 6.98 -12.09
N TRP A 50 -3.57 8.27 -12.06
CA TRP A 50 -3.96 8.96 -10.82
C TRP A 50 -5.25 8.41 -10.21
N ILE A 51 -6.22 7.98 -11.02
CA ILE A 51 -7.42 7.27 -10.54
C ILE A 51 -7.00 5.94 -9.87
N GLY A 52 -6.13 5.15 -10.50
CA GLY A 52 -5.62 3.91 -9.91
C GLY A 52 -4.89 4.15 -8.58
N VAL A 53 -4.06 5.18 -8.50
CA VAL A 53 -3.39 5.60 -7.26
C VAL A 53 -4.42 5.98 -6.18
N LEU A 54 -5.43 6.78 -6.53
CA LEU A 54 -6.49 7.17 -5.59
C LEU A 54 -7.25 5.94 -5.07
N LEU A 55 -7.66 5.03 -5.95
CA LEU A 55 -8.36 3.80 -5.57
C LEU A 55 -7.49 2.92 -4.67
N MET A 56 -6.18 2.80 -4.95
CA MET A 56 -5.24 2.07 -4.12
C MET A 56 -5.26 2.60 -2.68
N TYR A 57 -5.08 3.92 -2.50
CA TYR A 57 -5.09 4.53 -1.17
C TYR A 57 -6.47 4.46 -0.49
N LEU A 58 -7.55 4.71 -1.23
CA LEU A 58 -8.90 4.66 -0.69
C LEU A 58 -9.24 3.25 -0.18
N GLY A 59 -8.95 2.20 -0.94
CA GLY A 59 -9.23 0.82 -0.51
C GLY A 59 -8.39 0.40 0.70
N GLY A 60 -7.22 1.02 0.91
CA GLY A 60 -6.39 0.85 2.10
C GLY A 60 -7.04 1.33 3.40
N PHE A 61 -8.07 2.18 3.34
CA PHE A 61 -8.83 2.63 4.52
C PHE A 61 -9.89 1.64 5.01
N GLY A 62 -10.04 0.47 4.37
CA GLY A 62 -11.01 -0.56 4.76
C GLY A 62 -11.04 -0.89 6.26
N PRO A 63 -9.88 -1.15 6.90
CA PRO A 63 -9.82 -1.39 8.35
C PRO A 63 -10.38 -0.24 9.19
N LEU A 64 -10.10 1.01 8.80
CA LEU A 64 -10.57 2.20 9.53
C LEU A 64 -12.08 2.37 9.39
N VAL A 65 -12.61 2.23 8.16
CA VAL A 65 -14.04 2.33 7.88
C VAL A 65 -14.81 1.21 8.57
N ALA A 66 -14.32 -0.03 8.51
CA ALA A 66 -14.92 -1.17 9.16
C ALA A 66 -14.94 -1.01 10.70
N ALA A 67 -13.85 -0.54 11.30
CA ALA A 67 -13.79 -0.25 12.73
C ALA A 67 -14.84 0.79 13.14
N ALA A 68 -14.96 1.89 12.39
CA ALA A 68 -15.96 2.93 12.66
C ALA A 68 -17.39 2.38 12.59
N ILE A 69 -17.70 1.56 11.58
CA ILE A 69 -19.01 0.91 11.44
C ILE A 69 -19.27 -0.01 12.65
N VAL A 70 -18.33 -0.92 12.96
CA VAL A 70 -18.52 -1.87 14.07
C VAL A 70 -18.69 -1.15 15.41
N VAL A 71 -17.87 -0.14 15.72
CA VAL A 71 -18.00 0.66 16.96
C VAL A 71 -19.38 1.30 17.05
N LYS A 72 -19.83 1.96 15.98
CA LYS A 72 -21.14 2.64 15.95
C LYS A 72 -22.30 1.67 16.17
N PHE A 73 -22.31 0.54 15.46
CA PHE A 73 -23.44 -0.41 15.50
C PHE A 73 -23.40 -1.36 16.71
N ALA A 74 -22.21 -1.61 17.28
CA ALA A 74 -22.07 -2.31 18.55
C ALA A 74 -22.53 -1.47 19.75
N GLY A 75 -22.76 -0.17 19.58
CA GLY A 75 -23.21 0.75 20.63
C GLY A 75 -22.08 1.48 21.36
N GLY A 76 -20.88 1.50 20.78
CA GLY A 76 -19.77 2.31 21.27
C GLY A 76 -19.85 3.76 20.81
N ASP A 77 -19.05 4.63 21.44
CA ASP A 77 -18.93 6.03 21.06
C ASP A 77 -17.79 6.24 20.05
N LEU A 78 -18.15 6.70 18.86
CA LEU A 78 -17.19 7.02 17.79
C LEU A 78 -16.22 8.13 18.18
N ARG A 79 -16.65 9.12 18.97
CA ARG A 79 -15.79 10.25 19.34
C ARG A 79 -14.68 9.80 20.29
N THR A 80 -15.04 9.00 21.29
CA THR A 80 -14.08 8.37 22.22
C THR A 80 -13.14 7.42 21.49
N TRP A 81 -13.64 6.60 20.55
CA TRP A 81 -12.77 5.74 19.75
C TRP A 81 -11.79 6.54 18.87
N ALA A 82 -12.28 7.57 18.17
CA ALA A 82 -11.43 8.39 17.31
C ALA A 82 -10.37 9.19 18.08
N SER A 83 -10.68 9.64 19.30
CA SER A 83 -9.70 10.36 20.13
C SER A 83 -8.51 9.48 20.51
N GLN A 84 -8.70 8.17 20.67
CA GLN A 84 -7.62 7.22 20.95
C GLN A 84 -6.60 7.15 19.80
N ILE A 85 -7.04 7.31 18.55
CA ILE A 85 -6.15 7.32 17.37
C ILE A 85 -5.16 8.49 17.46
N LEU A 86 -5.59 9.62 18.04
CA LEU A 86 -4.76 10.82 18.20
C LEU A 86 -3.87 10.76 19.45
N THR A 87 -4.06 9.79 20.35
CA THR A 87 -3.23 9.67 21.54
C THR A 87 -1.89 9.02 21.21
N TRP A 88 -0.89 9.86 20.95
CA TRP A 88 0.47 9.40 20.65
C TRP A 88 1.29 9.20 21.94
N ARG A 89 1.48 7.95 22.38
CA ARG A 89 2.30 7.59 23.57
C ARG A 89 3.24 6.42 23.31
N VAL A 90 3.99 6.48 22.21
CA VAL A 90 4.89 5.40 21.79
C VAL A 90 6.33 5.68 22.27
N ASN A 91 6.88 4.78 23.10
CA ASN A 91 8.27 4.84 23.56
C ASN A 91 9.25 4.58 22.39
N LEU A 92 10.42 5.24 22.40
CA LEU A 92 11.47 5.10 21.38
C LEU A 92 11.86 3.65 21.08
N ARG A 93 11.84 2.75 22.07
CA ARG A 93 12.14 1.32 21.88
C ARG A 93 11.24 0.67 20.81
N TRP A 94 10.00 1.11 20.69
CA TRP A 94 9.06 0.58 19.71
C TRP A 94 9.34 1.13 18.32
N TRP A 95 9.84 2.37 18.20
CA TRP A 95 10.33 2.88 16.91
C TRP A 95 11.52 2.07 16.41
N LEU A 96 12.46 1.76 17.31
CA LEU A 96 13.61 0.90 16.99
C LEU A 96 13.15 -0.50 16.57
N ALA A 97 12.15 -1.07 17.25
CA ALA A 97 11.58 -2.36 16.85
C ALA A 97 10.92 -2.29 15.46
N THR A 98 10.08 -1.27 15.20
CA THR A 98 9.35 -1.14 13.93
C THR A 98 10.26 -0.90 12.74
N LEU A 99 11.37 -0.16 12.91
CA LEU A 99 12.34 0.06 11.84
C LEU A 99 13.36 -1.07 11.74
N GLY A 100 13.83 -1.58 12.88
CA GLY A 100 14.86 -2.61 12.93
C GLY A 100 14.36 -3.97 12.47
N LEU A 101 13.13 -4.36 12.81
CA LEU A 101 12.62 -5.70 12.51
C LEU A 101 12.50 -5.96 10.99
N PRO A 102 11.96 -5.05 10.15
CA PRO A 102 12.00 -5.20 8.70
C PRO A 102 13.42 -5.26 8.13
N ILE A 103 14.34 -4.43 8.64
CA ILE A 103 15.74 -4.43 8.19
C ILE A 103 16.40 -5.78 8.48
N VAL A 104 16.26 -6.27 9.71
CA VAL A 104 16.80 -7.57 10.12
C VAL A 104 16.18 -8.70 9.32
N ALA A 105 14.87 -8.66 9.07
CA ALA A 105 14.19 -9.67 8.26
C ALA A 105 14.71 -9.68 6.81
N VAL A 106 14.78 -8.52 6.16
CA VAL A 106 15.29 -8.39 4.78
C VAL A 106 16.74 -8.83 4.70
N ALA A 107 17.59 -8.39 5.63
CA ALA A 107 18.99 -8.79 5.68
C ALA A 107 19.12 -10.30 5.90
N GLY A 108 18.37 -10.87 6.85
CA GLY A 108 18.40 -12.30 7.16
C GLY A 108 17.97 -13.17 5.98
N VAL A 109 16.87 -12.82 5.32
CA VAL A 109 16.40 -13.51 4.11
C VAL A 109 17.41 -13.37 2.98
N SER A 110 18.00 -12.19 2.78
CA SER A 110 19.02 -11.95 1.74
C SER A 110 20.28 -12.78 1.98
N ILE A 111 20.78 -12.81 3.23
CA ILE A 111 21.96 -13.60 3.62
C ILE A 111 21.69 -15.08 3.39
N LEU A 112 20.53 -15.59 3.81
CA LEU A 112 20.15 -16.98 3.60
C LEU A 112 20.09 -17.30 2.10
N TYR A 113 19.48 -16.43 1.30
CA TYR A 113 19.39 -16.59 -0.16
C TYR A 113 20.77 -16.65 -0.82
N ILE A 114 21.70 -15.77 -0.43
CA ILE A 114 23.09 -15.80 -0.91
C ILE A 114 23.79 -17.09 -0.47
N ALA A 115 23.60 -17.50 0.79
CA ALA A 115 24.23 -18.68 1.36
C ALA A 115 23.82 -19.99 0.65
N ILE A 116 22.60 -20.06 0.12
CA ILE A 116 22.12 -21.20 -0.69
C ILE A 116 22.48 -21.08 -2.19
N GLY A 117 23.31 -20.11 -2.57
CA GLY A 117 23.78 -19.92 -3.94
C GLY A 117 22.88 -19.04 -4.82
N GLY A 118 21.96 -18.29 -4.23
CA GLY A 118 21.10 -17.35 -4.95
C GLY A 118 21.91 -16.19 -5.56
N PRO A 119 21.69 -15.82 -6.84
CA PRO A 119 22.35 -14.67 -7.45
C PRO A 119 21.91 -13.37 -6.78
N TYR A 120 22.87 -12.58 -6.29
CA TYR A 120 22.58 -11.32 -5.61
C TYR A 120 23.26 -10.14 -6.32
N ASP A 121 22.47 -9.16 -6.73
CA ASP A 121 22.95 -7.90 -7.29
C ASP A 121 23.01 -6.82 -6.20
N PHE A 122 24.22 -6.56 -5.71
CA PHE A 122 24.45 -5.50 -4.73
C PHE A 122 24.13 -4.10 -5.28
N GLY A 123 24.12 -3.90 -6.60
CA GLY A 123 23.72 -2.65 -7.25
C GLY A 123 22.22 -2.38 -7.16
N ALA A 124 21.40 -3.43 -7.04
CA ALA A 124 19.95 -3.32 -6.91
C ALA A 124 19.51 -2.70 -5.57
N LEU A 125 20.35 -2.70 -4.53
CA LEU A 125 20.05 -2.06 -3.25
C LEU A 125 19.83 -0.54 -3.36
N MET A 126 20.42 0.12 -4.36
CA MET A 126 20.29 1.57 -4.57
C MET A 126 19.11 1.97 -5.48
N VAL A 127 18.51 1.00 -6.18
CA VAL A 127 17.42 1.24 -7.13
C VAL A 127 16.09 1.62 -6.46
N PRO A 128 15.66 1.00 -5.34
CA PRO A 128 14.37 1.27 -4.71
C PRO A 128 14.12 2.75 -4.40
N ILE A 129 15.14 3.45 -3.89
CA ILE A 129 15.04 4.87 -3.52
C ILE A 129 14.75 5.75 -4.74
N LEU A 130 15.32 5.40 -5.89
CA LEU A 130 15.12 6.15 -7.14
C LEU A 130 13.81 5.79 -7.84
N SER A 131 13.33 4.54 -7.72
CA SER A 131 12.08 4.09 -8.35
C SER A 131 10.80 4.66 -7.71
N TYR A 132 10.85 5.11 -6.45
CA TYR A 132 9.73 5.87 -5.84
C TYR A 132 9.72 7.35 -6.23
N VAL A 133 10.75 7.84 -6.93
CA VAL A 133 10.70 9.16 -7.53
C VAL A 133 9.85 9.06 -8.80
N PRO A 134 8.71 9.77 -8.90
CA PRO A 134 7.85 9.74 -10.10
C PRO A 134 8.57 10.14 -11.40
N LEU A 135 9.77 10.71 -11.30
CA LEU A 135 10.62 11.11 -12.41
C LEU A 135 11.49 9.98 -12.98
N TYR A 136 11.61 8.81 -12.34
CA TYR A 136 12.46 7.73 -12.88
C TYR A 136 12.03 7.25 -14.28
N PRO A 137 10.73 7.03 -14.57
CA PRO A 137 10.27 6.72 -15.93
C PRO A 137 10.57 7.86 -16.93
N VAL A 138 10.44 9.11 -16.48
CA VAL A 138 10.68 10.31 -17.31
C VAL A 138 12.17 10.52 -17.61
N ALA A 139 13.05 10.26 -16.65
CA ALA A 139 14.49 10.37 -16.80
C ALA A 139 15.04 9.28 -17.72
N ARG A 140 14.57 8.02 -17.57
CA ARG A 140 14.99 6.89 -18.40
C ARG A 140 14.62 7.09 -19.87
N SER A 141 13.41 7.55 -20.16
CA SER A 141 12.96 7.79 -21.55
C SER A 141 13.74 8.91 -22.27
N ARG A 142 14.18 9.94 -21.53
CA ARG A 142 15.02 11.02 -22.07
C ARG A 142 16.43 10.55 -22.40
N LEU A 143 17.01 9.67 -21.57
CA LEU A 143 18.35 9.14 -21.79
C LEU A 143 18.41 8.25 -23.05
N VAL A 144 17.43 7.36 -23.22
CA VAL A 144 17.34 6.47 -24.39
C VAL A 144 17.15 7.24 -25.70
N ARG A 145 16.34 8.31 -25.72
CA ARG A 145 16.20 9.17 -26.92
C ARG A 145 17.48 9.94 -27.25
N ARG A 146 18.31 10.26 -26.26
CA ARG A 146 19.53 11.05 -26.45
C ARG A 146 20.66 10.20 -27.04
N THR A 147 20.79 8.95 -26.60
CA THR A 147 21.75 7.99 -27.15
C THR A 147 21.37 7.53 -28.55
N GLY A 148 20.09 7.23 -28.81
CA GLY A 148 19.64 6.85 -30.16
C GLY A 148 19.80 7.94 -31.24
N ARG A 149 19.98 9.21 -30.83
CA ARG A 149 20.23 10.33 -31.74
C ARG A 149 21.72 10.60 -31.98
N ALA A 150 22.60 10.05 -31.13
CA ALA A 150 24.04 10.17 -31.26
C ALA A 150 24.62 9.13 -32.24
N ASP A 151 24.00 7.95 -32.34
CA ASP A 151 24.40 6.87 -33.27
C ASP A 151 23.93 7.06 -34.73
N GLN A 152 23.22 8.16 -35.03
CA GLN A 152 22.74 8.50 -36.39
C GLN A 152 23.55 9.62 -37.07
N LYS A 153 24.76 9.91 -36.59
CA LYS A 153 25.73 10.80 -37.27
C LYS A 153 27.01 10.05 -37.54
#